data_AF-A0A6G1A9A0-F1
#
_entry.id   AF-A0A6G1A9A0-F1
#
_cell.length_a   1.000
_cell.length_b   1.000
_cell.length_c   1.000
_cell.angle_alpha   90.00
_cell.angle_beta   90.00
_cell.angle_gamma   90.00
#
_symmetry.space_group_name_H-M   'P 1'
#
loop_
_entity.id
_entity.type
_entity.pdbx_description
1 polymer ?
#
loop_
_entity_poly.entity_id
_entity_poly.type
_entity_poly.pdbx_seq_one_letter_code
_entity_poly.pdbx_strand_id
1 'polypeptide(L)'
;MGSRALCYVALCLLGTGPAHAEIYQTPAFLLSRAGRDVTLECKQNLQFNAMYWYPQAPGQGLRLIYYSTVEKDIQKGDITEGYSVSREEKGLSLTVKLAHTSQTGSYLCSGSA
;
A
#
# COMPACT_ATOMS: atom_id res chain seq x y z
N MET A 1 -21.50 -48.49 7.01
CA MET A 1 -21.46 -47.29 6.13
C MET A 1 -21.05 -46.07 6.96
N GLY A 2 -19.79 -45.98 7.39
CA GLY A 2 -19.40 -44.95 8.36
C GLY A 2 -17.88 -44.78 8.47
N SER A 3 -17.23 -44.43 7.37
CA SER A 3 -15.79 -44.08 7.37
C SER A 3 -15.38 -43.05 6.31
N ARG A 4 -16.31 -42.50 5.52
CA ARG A 4 -16.01 -41.49 4.49
C ARG A 4 -16.19 -40.05 4.98
N ALA A 5 -17.12 -39.81 5.92
CA ALA A 5 -17.41 -38.47 6.42
C ALA A 5 -16.26 -37.89 7.28
N LEU A 6 -15.57 -38.75 8.04
CA LEU A 6 -14.46 -38.33 8.92
C LEU A 6 -13.24 -37.81 8.13
N CYS A 7 -12.97 -38.35 6.94
CA CYS A 7 -11.88 -37.86 6.08
C CYS A 7 -12.11 -36.44 5.53
N TYR A 8 -13.36 -36.07 5.22
CA TYR A 8 -13.65 -34.74 4.70
C TYR A 8 -13.49 -33.65 5.76
N VAL A 9 -13.87 -33.94 7.01
CA VAL A 9 -13.73 -32.98 8.13
C VAL A 9 -12.26 -32.71 8.47
N ALA A 10 -11.39 -33.74 8.37
CA ALA A 10 -9.95 -33.57 8.57
C ALA A 10 -9.27 -32.74 7.46
N LEU A 11 -9.74 -32.85 6.20
CA LEU A 11 -9.17 -32.10 5.07
C LEU A 11 -9.47 -30.59 5.15
N CYS A 12 -10.60 -30.20 5.74
CA CYS A 12 -10.97 -28.79 5.89
C CYS A 12 -10.18 -28.04 6.98
N LEU A 13 -9.36 -28.74 7.77
CA LEU A 13 -8.49 -28.15 8.81
C LEU A 13 -7.07 -27.86 8.31
N LEU A 14 -6.75 -28.18 7.05
CA LEU A 14 -5.55 -27.67 6.38
C LEU A 14 -5.79 -26.21 6.00
N GLY A 15 -5.79 -25.37 7.03
CA GLY A 15 -5.83 -23.93 6.87
C GLY A 15 -4.73 -23.50 5.91
N THR A 16 -5.11 -22.83 4.83
CA THR A 16 -4.20 -21.96 4.11
C THR A 16 -3.70 -20.95 5.14
N GLY A 17 -2.45 -21.10 5.58
CA GLY A 17 -1.81 -20.12 6.46
C GLY A 17 -1.98 -18.71 5.87
N PRO A 18 -2.00 -17.66 6.69
CA PRO A 18 -2.21 -16.30 6.21
C PRO A 18 -1.23 -16.06 5.06
N ALA A 19 -1.78 -15.76 3.88
CA ALA A 19 -1.01 -15.30 2.75
C ALA A 19 -0.11 -14.17 3.28
N HIS A 20 1.20 -14.40 3.23
CA HIS A 20 2.22 -13.52 3.75
C HIS A 20 1.93 -12.10 3.24
N ALA A 21 1.70 -11.14 4.14
CA ALA A 21 1.20 -9.81 3.78
C ALA A 21 1.99 -9.24 2.59
N GLU A 22 1.30 -9.00 1.48
CA GLU A 22 1.94 -8.76 0.19
C GLU A 22 2.64 -7.39 0.15
N ILE A 23 2.21 -6.48 1.03
CA ILE A 23 2.61 -5.07 1.12
C ILE A 23 2.71 -4.64 2.58
N TYR A 24 3.76 -3.91 2.90
CA TYR A 24 4.06 -3.35 4.22
C TYR A 24 4.14 -1.82 4.13
N GLN A 25 3.40 -1.12 4.98
CA GLN A 25 3.43 0.33 5.06
C GLN A 25 3.98 0.80 6.41
N THR A 26 4.91 1.76 6.38
CA THR A 26 5.51 2.33 7.58
C THR A 26 5.68 3.84 7.49
N PRO A 27 5.46 4.60 8.58
CA PRO A 27 4.90 4.15 9.85
C PRO A 27 3.38 3.89 9.76
N ALA A 28 2.83 3.08 10.68
CA ALA A 28 1.39 2.84 10.75
C ALA A 28 0.59 4.09 11.16
N PHE A 29 1.20 4.92 12.01
CA PHE A 29 0.66 6.21 12.44
C PHE A 29 1.79 7.23 12.47
N LEU A 30 1.49 8.44 12.00
CA LEU A 30 2.45 9.53 12.01
C LEU A 30 1.76 10.84 12.38
N LEU A 31 2.30 11.48 13.41
CA LEU A 31 1.92 12.84 13.79
C LEU A 31 3.10 13.76 13.53
N SER A 32 2.88 14.78 12.70
CA SER A 32 3.89 15.77 12.35
C SER A 32 3.29 17.17 12.37
N ARG A 33 4.14 18.18 12.56
CA ARG A 33 3.74 19.59 12.44
C ARG A 33 3.58 19.94 10.96
N ALA A 34 2.56 20.73 10.65
CA ALA A 34 2.37 21.27 9.30
C ALA A 34 3.61 22.05 8.79
N GLY A 35 3.77 22.08 7.47
CA GLY A 35 4.91 22.73 6.80
C GLY A 35 6.21 21.93 6.83
N ARG A 36 6.18 20.68 7.30
CA ARG A 36 7.32 19.75 7.23
C ARG A 36 7.08 18.69 6.18
N ASP A 37 8.15 18.23 5.56
CA ASP A 37 8.12 17.06 4.70
C ASP A 37 7.93 15.81 5.56
N VAL A 38 7.06 14.93 5.07
CA VAL A 38 6.68 13.68 5.74
C VAL A 38 6.78 12.56 4.74
N THR A 39 7.48 11.48 5.09
CA THR A 39 7.62 10.30 4.22
C THR A 39 6.89 9.10 4.79
N LEU A 40 6.11 8.43 3.94
CA LEU A 40 5.49 7.15 4.16
C LEU A 40 6.18 6.12 3.25
N GLU A 41 6.64 5.02 3.82
CA GLU A 41 7.26 3.94 3.08
C GLU A 41 6.22 2.86 2.75
N CYS A 42 6.34 2.31 1.55
CA CYS A 42 5.64 1.11 1.15
C CYS A 42 6.64 0.11 0.59
N LYS A 43 6.65 -1.10 1.12
CA LYS A 43 7.52 -2.20 0.70
C LYS A 43 6.68 -3.42 0.37
N GLN A 44 7.21 -4.32 -0.44
CA GLN A 44 6.51 -5.55 -0.82
C GLN A 44 7.47 -6.75 -0.82
N ASN A 45 6.88 -7.94 -0.77
CA ASN A 45 7.61 -9.21 -0.85
C ASN A 45 7.27 -10.03 -2.11
N LEU A 46 6.22 -9.68 -2.85
CA LEU A 46 5.66 -10.50 -3.95
C LEU A 46 6.08 -10.13 -5.38
N GLN A 47 7.12 -9.30 -5.58
CA GLN A 47 7.58 -8.90 -6.92
C GLN A 47 6.45 -8.37 -7.81
N PHE A 48 5.48 -7.64 -7.24
CA PHE A 48 4.53 -6.86 -8.00
C PHE A 48 5.29 -5.89 -8.91
N ASN A 49 4.95 -5.88 -10.18
CA ASN A 49 5.54 -4.96 -11.13
C ASN A 49 5.13 -3.53 -10.74
N ALA A 50 3.83 -3.30 -10.61
CA ALA A 50 3.29 -1.99 -10.30
C ALA A 50 3.09 -1.76 -8.80
N MET A 51 3.40 -0.55 -8.33
CA MET A 51 3.10 -0.07 -6.98
C MET A 51 2.45 1.30 -7.06
N TYR A 52 1.53 1.60 -6.14
CA TYR A 52 0.64 2.74 -6.19
C TYR A 52 0.47 3.40 -4.82
N TRP A 53 0.17 4.71 -4.80
CA TRP A 53 -0.23 5.45 -3.61
C TRP A 53 -1.55 6.18 -3.81
N TYR A 54 -2.41 6.11 -2.79
CA TYR A 54 -3.70 6.78 -2.74
C TYR A 54 -3.86 7.47 -1.37
N PRO A 55 -4.40 8.70 -1.31
CA PRO A 55 -5.00 9.19 -0.09
C PRO A 55 -6.42 8.63 0.03
N GLN A 56 -6.83 8.34 1.25
CA GLN A 56 -8.20 7.97 1.59
C GLN A 56 -8.82 9.15 2.35
N ALA A 57 -9.50 10.02 1.62
CA ALA A 57 -10.29 11.10 2.18
C ALA A 57 -11.73 10.64 2.43
N PRO A 58 -12.34 10.93 3.59
CA PRO A 58 -13.73 10.55 3.86
C PRO A 58 -14.70 11.04 2.77
N GLY A 59 -15.54 10.14 2.25
CA GLY A 59 -16.54 10.47 1.23
C GLY A 59 -15.98 10.79 -0.16
N GLN A 60 -14.66 10.78 -0.33
CA GLN A 60 -14.01 10.87 -1.64
C GLN A 60 -13.49 9.47 -2.00
N GLY A 61 -13.75 9.02 -3.23
CA GLY A 61 -13.15 7.77 -3.73
C GLY A 61 -11.61 7.84 -3.70
N LEU A 62 -10.96 6.69 -3.92
CA LEU A 62 -9.50 6.64 -4.04
C LEU A 62 -9.07 7.47 -5.25
N ARG A 63 -8.17 8.43 -5.03
CA ARG A 63 -7.54 9.23 -6.09
C ARG A 63 -6.07 8.86 -6.17
N LEU A 64 -5.57 8.56 -7.35
CA LEU A 64 -4.19 8.13 -7.50
C LEU A 64 -3.24 9.32 -7.31
N ILE A 65 -2.21 9.17 -6.47
CA ILE A 65 -1.15 10.18 -6.36
C ILE A 65 -0.09 9.90 -7.42
N TYR A 66 0.56 8.74 -7.30
CA TYR A 66 1.60 8.27 -8.20
C TYR A 66 1.57 6.75 -8.28
N TYR A 67 2.10 6.22 -9.36
CA TYR A 67 2.44 4.82 -9.47
C TYR A 67 3.76 4.62 -10.20
N SER A 68 4.28 3.40 -10.13
CA SER A 68 5.52 3.01 -10.81
C SER A 68 5.48 1.53 -11.11
N THR A 69 5.93 1.11 -12.29
CA THR A 69 6.00 -0.30 -12.72
C THR A 69 7.42 -0.85 -12.73
N VAL A 70 8.41 0.03 -12.83
CA VAL A 70 9.84 -0.31 -12.84
C VAL A 70 10.61 0.78 -12.10
N GLU A 71 11.82 0.44 -11.66
CA GLU A 71 12.72 1.43 -11.07
C GLU A 71 12.91 2.64 -12.00
N LYS A 72 12.97 3.83 -11.40
CA LYS A 72 13.22 5.11 -12.07
C LYS A 72 12.14 5.57 -13.06
N ASP A 73 11.06 4.81 -13.23
CA ASP A 73 9.88 5.25 -13.98
C ASP A 73 8.70 5.52 -13.04
N ILE A 74 8.39 6.81 -12.88
CA ILE A 74 7.33 7.30 -11.99
C ILE A 74 6.26 7.96 -12.85
N GLN A 75 5.04 7.45 -12.72
CA GLN A 75 3.88 7.90 -13.46
C GLN A 75 2.95 8.71 -12.55
N LYS A 76 2.45 9.83 -13.07
CA LYS A 76 1.54 10.74 -12.35
C LYS A 76 0.13 10.16 -12.29
N GLY A 77 -0.55 10.35 -11.16
CA GLY A 77 -1.97 10.07 -11.01
C GLY A 77 -2.85 11.31 -11.14
N ASP A 78 -4.04 11.22 -10.54
CA ASP A 78 -5.05 12.28 -10.51
C ASP A 78 -4.61 13.52 -9.72
N ILE A 79 -3.81 13.32 -8.66
CA ILE A 79 -3.42 14.37 -7.70
C ILE A 79 -1.95 14.27 -7.31
N THR A 80 -1.10 15.03 -7.99
CA THR A 80 0.35 15.00 -7.74
C THR A 80 0.88 16.20 -6.97
N GLU A 81 0.11 17.28 -6.88
CA GLU A 81 0.53 18.52 -6.23
C GLU A 81 0.75 18.32 -4.72
N GLY A 82 1.90 18.79 -4.21
CA GLY A 82 2.26 18.60 -2.81
C GLY A 82 2.78 17.21 -2.47
N TYR A 83 2.99 16.34 -3.46
CA TYR A 83 3.52 14.99 -3.27
C TYR A 83 4.76 14.74 -4.14
N SER A 84 5.58 13.77 -3.73
CA SER A 84 6.59 13.14 -4.57
C SER A 84 6.78 11.69 -4.15
N VAL A 85 7.29 10.84 -5.05
CA VAL A 85 7.61 9.45 -4.71
C VAL A 85 9.04 9.09 -5.09
N SER A 86 9.58 8.07 -4.44
CA SER A 86 10.84 7.43 -4.79
C SER A 86 10.64 5.92 -4.91
N ARG A 87 11.03 5.34 -6.05
CA ARG A 87 10.93 3.91 -6.34
C ARG A 87 12.24 3.19 -6.01
N GLU A 88 12.13 2.10 -5.27
CA GLU A 88 13.13 1.06 -5.04
C GLU A 88 12.63 -0.25 -5.69
N GLU A 89 13.49 -1.25 -5.88
CA GLU A 89 13.13 -2.56 -6.46
C GLU A 89 11.81 -3.10 -5.87
N LYS A 90 11.74 -3.11 -4.52
CA LYS A 90 10.63 -3.66 -3.75
C LYS A 90 9.86 -2.62 -2.95
N GLY A 91 9.96 -1.35 -3.32
CA GLY A 91 9.33 -0.30 -2.54
C GLY A 91 8.98 0.96 -3.32
N LEU A 92 7.96 1.66 -2.86
CA LEU A 92 7.59 2.98 -3.37
C LEU A 92 7.33 3.87 -2.17
N SER A 93 8.25 4.78 -1.87
CA SER A 93 8.07 5.71 -0.74
C SER A 93 7.40 6.98 -1.24
N LEU A 94 6.42 7.48 -0.48
CA LEU A 94 5.68 8.71 -0.74
C LEU A 94 6.13 9.80 0.24
N THR A 95 6.53 10.94 -0.28
CA THR A 95 6.77 12.16 0.50
C THR A 95 5.65 13.15 0.27
N VAL A 96 4.96 13.53 1.34
CA VAL A 96 4.05 14.69 1.41
C VAL A 96 4.92 15.92 1.70
N LYS A 97 5.03 16.83 0.72
CA LYS A 97 5.86 18.02 0.81
C LYS A 97 5.14 19.11 1.58
N LEU A 98 5.85 19.78 2.50
CA LEU A 98 5.33 20.89 3.30
C LEU A 98 3.93 20.59 3.86
N ALA A 99 3.77 19.43 4.51
CA ALA A 99 2.48 18.82 4.79
C ALA A 99 1.45 19.81 5.35
N HIS A 100 0.27 19.85 4.73
CA HIS A 100 -0.82 20.73 5.15
C HIS A 100 -1.91 19.95 5.90
N THR A 101 -2.68 20.63 6.76
CA THR A 101 -3.75 19.98 7.55
C THR A 101 -4.82 19.35 6.66
N SER A 102 -5.09 19.91 5.47
CA SER A 102 -6.00 19.34 4.48
C SER A 102 -5.55 18.01 3.88
N GLN A 103 -4.27 17.67 4.01
CA GLN A 103 -3.70 16.38 3.56
C GLN A 103 -3.67 15.35 4.70
N THR A 104 -4.28 15.65 5.85
CA THR A 104 -4.38 14.72 6.98
C THR A 104 -5.41 13.65 6.67
N GLY A 105 -5.02 12.38 6.79
CA GLY A 105 -5.89 11.25 6.53
C GLY A 105 -5.12 9.95 6.41
N SER A 106 -5.83 8.90 6.03
CA SER A 106 -5.23 7.60 5.75
C SER A 106 -4.59 7.61 4.36
N TYR A 107 -3.45 6.95 4.21
CA TYR A 107 -2.77 6.76 2.94
C TYR A 107 -2.60 5.27 2.69
N LEU A 108 -3.01 4.82 1.52
CA LEU A 108 -3.02 3.41 1.15
C LEU A 108 -2.01 3.17 0.04
N CYS A 109 -1.16 2.17 0.25
CA CYS A 109 -0.31 1.63 -0.80
C CYS A 109 -0.92 0.33 -1.33
N SER A 110 -0.75 0.10 -2.63
CA SER A 110 -1.12 -1.17 -3.25
C SER A 110 -0.11 -1.57 -4.32
N GLY A 111 -0.21 -2.80 -4.79
CA GLY A 111 0.65 -3.35 -5.82
C GLY A 111 -0.14 -4.32 -6.70
N SER A 112 0.30 -4.47 -7.94
CA SER A 112 -0.30 -5.41 -8.89
C SER A 112 0.78 -6.11 -9.72
N ALA A 113 0.52 -7.37 -10.03
CA ALA A 113 1.35 -8.18 -10.93
C ALA A 113 1.13 -7.78 -12.39
#